data_AF-A0A553ZSG1-F1
#
_entry.id   AF-A0A553ZSG1-F1
#
_cell.length_a   1.000
_cell.length_b   1.000
_cell.length_c   1.000
_cell.angle_alpha   90.00
_cell.angle_beta   90.00
_cell.angle_gamma   90.00
#
_symmetry.space_group_name_H-M   'P 1'
#
loop_
_entity.id
_entity.type
_entity.pdbx_description
1 polymer ?
#
loop_
_entity_poly.entity_id
_entity_poly.type
_entity_poly.pdbx_seq_one_letter_code
_entity_poly.pdbx_strand_id
1 'polypeptide(L)'
;WGEKGKWNLEQRDGKTGEETELQLSLLGSQDEIAEVGFPYFGGDGTEHFNKVELENVLLHKLPVKRLQLADGSTALVTTVYDLTLAN
;
A
#
# COMPACT_ATOMS: atom_id res chain seq x y z
N TRP A 1 -3.24 -6.80 16.14
CA TRP A 1 -3.29 -8.24 16.46
C TRP A 1 -4.10 -8.42 17.74
N GLY A 2 -5.32 -8.95 17.67
CA GLY A 2 -6.20 -9.07 18.85
C GLY A 2 -7.70 -8.83 18.65
N GLU A 3 -8.19 -8.68 17.41
CA GLU A 3 -9.63 -8.51 17.16
C GLU A 3 -10.34 -9.80 16.78
N LYS A 4 -11.67 -9.84 16.96
CA LYS A 4 -12.59 -10.92 16.55
C LYS A 4 -12.77 -11.01 15.02
N GLY A 5 -11.70 -10.86 14.26
CA GLY A 5 -11.66 -11.09 12.81
C GLY A 5 -10.76 -12.28 12.51
N LYS A 6 -11.28 -13.28 11.80
CA LYS A 6 -10.42 -14.32 11.20
C LYS A 6 -9.88 -13.76 9.89
N TRP A 7 -8.56 -13.75 9.73
CA TRP A 7 -7.95 -13.49 8.43
C TRP A 7 -8.22 -14.66 7.51
N ASN A 8 -8.71 -14.37 6.30
CA ASN A 8 -8.81 -15.38 5.28
C ASN A 8 -7.43 -15.58 4.64
N LEU A 9 -6.90 -16.79 4.77
CA LEU A 9 -5.62 -17.19 4.18
C LEU A 9 -5.82 -18.08 2.94
N GLU A 10 -7.08 -18.37 2.60
CA GLU A 10 -7.45 -19.22 1.47
C GLU A 10 -7.83 -18.37 0.26
N GLN A 11 -7.64 -18.94 -0.94
CA GLN A 11 -8.06 -18.34 -2.20
C GLN A 11 -9.57 -18.52 -2.43
N ARG A 12 -10.36 -18.09 -1.46
CA ARG A 12 -11.82 -18.22 -1.42
C ARG A 12 -12.47 -16.94 -0.95
N ASP A 13 -13.70 -16.67 -1.37
CA ASP A 13 -14.46 -15.56 -0.81
C ASP A 13 -14.78 -15.81 0.67
N GLY A 14 -14.51 -14.83 1.53
CA GLY A 14 -14.66 -14.98 2.98
C GLY A 14 -16.11 -15.04 3.47
N LYS A 15 -17.10 -14.72 2.63
CA LYS A 15 -18.53 -14.77 2.95
C LYS A 15 -19.22 -15.99 2.36
N THR A 16 -18.94 -16.32 1.10
CA THR A 16 -19.61 -17.40 0.36
C THR A 16 -18.82 -18.70 0.35
N GLY A 17 -17.49 -18.65 0.51
CA GLY A 17 -16.61 -19.81 0.41
C GLY A 17 -16.31 -20.26 -1.03
N GLU A 18 -16.77 -19.51 -2.03
CA GLU A 18 -16.50 -19.80 -3.44
C GLU A 18 -15.02 -19.58 -3.79
N GLU A 19 -14.51 -20.30 -4.78
CA GLU A 19 -13.15 -20.06 -5.28
C GLU A 19 -13.04 -18.67 -5.92
N THR A 20 -11.93 -18.00 -5.65
CA THR A 20 -11.63 -16.69 -6.23
C THR A 20 -10.17 -16.63 -6.64
N GLU A 21 -9.79 -15.66 -7.46
CA GLU A 21 -8.39 -15.37 -7.78
C GLU A 21 -7.96 -14.11 -7.04
N LEU A 22 -6.95 -14.25 -6.17
CA LEU A 22 -6.44 -13.13 -5.40
C LEU A 22 -5.47 -12.31 -6.25
N GLN A 23 -5.62 -10.99 -6.19
CA GLN A 23 -4.81 -10.08 -6.98
C GLN A 23 -3.57 -9.63 -6.20
N LEU A 24 -2.39 -9.82 -6.80
CA LEU A 24 -1.12 -9.45 -6.18
C LEU A 24 -0.84 -7.94 -6.22
N SER A 25 -1.11 -7.31 -7.37
CA SER A 25 -0.83 -5.89 -7.65
C SER A 25 -2.07 -5.23 -8.21
N LEU A 26 -2.28 -3.94 -7.92
CA LEU A 26 -3.32 -3.14 -8.57
C LEU A 26 -2.92 -2.66 -9.97
N LEU A 27 -1.66 -2.81 -10.38
CA LEU A 27 -1.20 -2.38 -11.70
C LEU A 27 -2.00 -3.06 -12.82
N GLY A 28 -2.54 -2.26 -13.73
CA GLY A 28 -3.43 -2.69 -14.81
C GLY A 28 -4.91 -2.76 -14.42
N SER A 29 -5.24 -2.57 -13.15
CA SER A 29 -6.61 -2.67 -12.60
C SER A 29 -6.98 -1.51 -11.67
N GLN A 30 -6.06 -0.56 -11.48
CA GLN A 30 -6.21 0.60 -10.61
C GLN A 30 -7.29 1.55 -11.12
N ASP A 31 -7.89 2.27 -10.20
CA ASP A 31 -8.83 3.35 -10.55
C ASP A 31 -8.05 4.64 -10.86
N GLU A 32 -6.92 4.85 -10.18
CA GLU A 32 -6.02 5.98 -10.41
C GLU A 32 -4.57 5.68 -9.99
N ILE A 33 -3.67 6.60 -10.29
CA ILE A 33 -2.29 6.61 -9.81
C ILE A 33 -2.17 7.71 -8.76
N ALA A 34 -1.77 7.37 -7.54
CA ALA A 34 -1.59 8.32 -6.45
C ALA A 34 -0.11 8.51 -6.10
N GLU A 35 0.24 9.70 -5.59
CA GLU A 35 1.55 9.96 -5.01
C GLU A 35 1.57 9.53 -3.54
N VAL A 36 2.49 8.63 -3.19
CA VAL A 36 2.67 8.09 -1.85
C VAL A 36 4.03 8.54 -1.33
N GLY A 37 4.03 9.14 -0.14
CA GLY A 37 5.23 9.60 0.55
C GLY A 37 5.94 8.46 1.28
N PHE A 38 7.22 8.26 0.97
CA PHE A 38 8.13 7.37 1.67
C PHE A 38 9.12 8.21 2.48
N PRO A 39 9.29 7.94 3.79
CA PRO A 39 10.28 8.67 4.57
C PRO A 39 11.69 8.33 4.10
N TYR A 40 12.50 9.36 3.86
CA TYR A 40 13.89 9.24 3.47
C TYR A 40 14.80 9.76 4.57
N PHE A 41 15.70 8.91 5.04
CA PHE A 41 16.54 9.18 6.22
C PHE A 41 17.99 9.52 5.86
N GLY A 42 18.35 9.57 4.57
CA GLY A 42 19.71 9.88 4.12
C GLY A 42 19.97 11.36 3.82
N GLY A 43 18.95 12.22 3.96
CA GLY A 43 19.03 13.66 3.70
C GLY A 43 19.81 14.41 4.78
N ASP A 44 19.80 13.88 6.00
CA ASP A 44 20.52 14.42 7.14
C ASP A 44 21.91 13.78 7.26
N GLY A 45 22.96 14.60 7.29
CA GLY A 45 24.31 14.13 7.52
C GLY A 45 24.50 13.70 8.96
N THR A 46 25.25 12.61 9.17
CA THR A 46 25.67 12.18 10.52
C THR A 46 27.19 12.19 10.61
N GLU A 47 27.75 12.08 11.82
CA GLU A 47 29.22 12.07 12.03
C GLU A 47 29.95 11.04 11.16
N HIS A 48 29.30 9.93 10.82
CA HIS A 48 29.90 8.81 10.10
C HIS A 48 29.43 8.65 8.65
N PHE A 49 28.45 9.44 8.19
CA PHE A 49 27.86 9.28 6.87
C PHE A 49 27.63 10.62 6.17
N ASN A 50 28.11 10.72 4.93
CA ASN A 50 27.81 11.84 4.04
C ASN A 50 26.33 11.81 3.65
N LYS A 51 25.67 12.96 3.71
CA LYS A 51 24.29 13.11 3.23
C LYS A 51 24.21 12.94 1.72
N VAL A 52 23.06 12.47 1.26
CA VAL A 52 22.64 12.61 -0.14
C VAL A 52 21.56 13.66 -0.16
N GLU A 53 21.74 14.72 -0.95
CA GLU A 53 20.75 15.81 -1.01
C GLU A 53 19.48 15.34 -1.70
N LEU A 54 18.48 15.00 -0.88
CA LEU A 54 17.12 14.63 -1.26
C LEU A 54 16.16 15.19 -0.22
N GLU A 55 14.88 15.25 -0.58
CA GLU A 55 13.82 15.60 0.36
C GLU A 55 13.62 14.49 1.41
N ASN A 56 13.21 14.88 2.62
CA ASN A 56 12.93 13.93 3.72
C ASN A 56 11.73 13.01 3.43
N VAL A 57 10.93 13.34 2.42
CA VAL A 57 9.84 12.51 1.92
C VAL A 57 10.03 12.36 0.42
N LEU A 58 10.13 11.12 -0.06
CA LEU A 58 10.14 10.80 -1.48
C LEU A 58 8.73 10.48 -1.93
N LEU A 59 8.29 11.10 -3.02
CA LEU A 59 6.97 10.84 -3.60
C LEU A 59 7.08 9.82 -4.73
N HIS A 60 6.45 8.65 -4.54
CA HIS A 60 6.39 7.60 -5.56
C HIS A 60 4.96 7.43 -6.07
N LYS A 61 4.83 7.09 -7.36
CA LYS A 61 3.53 6.90 -8.03
C LYS A 61 3.09 5.45 -7.91
N LEU A 62 1.97 5.20 -7.24
CA LEU A 62 1.44 3.84 -7.04
C LEU A 62 0.04 3.67 -7.64
N PRO A 63 -0.29 2.46 -8.15
CA PRO A 63 -1.64 2.11 -8.52
C PRO A 63 -2.54 2.00 -7.27
N VAL A 64 -3.70 2.66 -7.27
CA VAL A 64 -4.64 2.63 -6.16
C VAL A 64 -6.08 2.32 -6.59
N LYS A 65 -6.87 1.80 -5.66
CA LYS A 65 -8.32 1.66 -5.78
C LYS A 65 -9.03 2.54 -4.76
N ARG A 66 -10.25 2.98 -5.11
CA ARG A 66 -11.13 3.72 -4.21
C ARG A 66 -12.16 2.79 -3.59
N LEU A 67 -12.15 2.70 -2.26
CA LEU A 67 -13.13 1.92 -1.52
C LEU A 67 -14.06 2.83 -0.72
N GLN A 68 -15.35 2.50 -0.69
CA GLN A 68 -16.28 3.07 0.28
C GLN A 68 -16.18 2.30 1.60
N LEU A 69 -15.94 3.02 2.69
CA LEU A 69 -15.84 2.47 4.04
C LEU A 69 -17.23 2.30 4.67
N ALA A 70 -17.30 1.57 5.78
CA ALA A 70 -18.56 1.26 6.46
C ALA A 70 -19.30 2.51 6.98
N ASP A 71 -18.59 3.61 7.22
CA ASP A 71 -19.16 4.91 7.62
C ASP A 71 -19.61 5.77 6.42
N GLY A 72 -19.50 5.24 5.19
CA GLY A 72 -19.86 5.92 3.95
C GLY A 72 -18.75 6.81 3.36
N SER A 73 -17.65 7.03 4.09
CA SER A 73 -16.49 7.76 3.58
C SER A 73 -15.75 6.95 2.51
N THR A 74 -14.80 7.57 1.81
CA THR A 74 -13.97 6.89 0.80
C THR A 74 -12.50 6.92 1.17
N ALA A 75 -11.79 5.81 0.94
CA ALA A 75 -10.36 5.69 1.10
C ALA A 75 -9.68 5.21 -0.18
N LEU A 76 -8.43 5.61 -0.38
CA LEU A 76 -7.53 5.02 -1.37
C LEU A 76 -6.77 3.88 -0.74
N VAL A 77 -6.68 2.76 -1.45
CA VAL A 77 -5.93 1.57 -1.04
C VAL A 77 -5.01 1.11 -2.14
N THR A 78 -3.89 0.49 -1.76
CA THR A 78 -2.94 -0.19 -2.64
C THR A 78 -2.59 -1.55 -2.04
N THR A 79 -2.02 -2.47 -2.81
CA THR A 79 -1.53 -3.72 -2.23
C THR A 79 -0.23 -3.49 -1.47
N VAL A 80 0.04 -4.35 -0.49
CA VAL A 80 1.34 -4.39 0.21
C VAL A 80 2.48 -4.70 -0.77
N TYR A 81 2.21 -5.51 -1.80
CA TYR A 81 3.17 -5.80 -2.86
C TYR A 81 3.58 -4.55 -3.63
N ASP A 82 2.62 -3.72 -4.05
CA ASP A 82 2.88 -2.47 -4.76
C ASP A 82 3.65 -1.47 -3.88
N LEU A 83 3.31 -1.38 -2.59
CA LEU A 83 4.07 -0.58 -1.62
C LEU A 83 5.52 -1.06 -1.47
N THR A 84 5.72 -2.37 -1.47
CA THR A 84 7.05 -2.97 -1.28
C THR A 84 7.93 -2.74 -2.51
N LEU A 85 7.37 -2.87 -3.72
CA LEU A 85 8.11 -2.60 -4.96
C LEU A 85 8.46 -1.12 -5.14
N ALA A 86 7.69 -0.22 -4.54
CA ALA A 86 7.96 1.20 -4.61
C ALA A 86 8.99 1.67 -3.58
N ASN A 87 9.36 0.88 -2.57
CA ASN A 87 10.28 1.31 -1.49
C ASN A 87 11.77 1.13 -1.84
#